data_AF-A0A2R6NZK0-F1
#
_entry.id   AF-A0A2R6NZK0-F1
#
_cell.length_a   1.000
_cell.length_b   1.000
_cell.length_c   1.000
_cell.angle_alpha   90.00
_cell.angle_beta   90.00
_cell.angle_gamma   90.00
#
_symmetry.space_group_name_H-M   'P 1'
#
loop_
_entity.id
_entity.type
_entity.pdbx_description
1 polymer ?
#
loop_
_entity_poly.entity_id
_entity_poly.type
_entity_poly.pdbx_seq_one_letter_code
_entity_poly.pdbx_strand_id
1 'polypeptide(L)'
;MDSLFAKADAIRPVNKRRKTDKDDTRKNRDATGVQDDRTLNSVAQSTSIPKSLRPTSPPPENLPKYSHIANKRLRSQLTRQSAHAARSKALVKDAELLLAEDMGLMQVEGDMEKTWRVGQSEVLAAAGQEAARGRKEWTLDGGPYRSRYTRNGR
;
A
#
# COMPACT_ATOMS: atom_id res chain seq x y z
N MET A 1 31.54 -14.78 6.27
CA MET A 1 30.12 -15.05 6.59
C MET A 1 29.25 -14.39 5.50
N ASP A 2 29.63 -14.55 4.22
CA ASP A 2 29.17 -13.63 3.16
C ASP A 2 28.51 -14.36 1.99
N SER A 3 28.23 -15.66 2.14
CA SER A 3 27.61 -16.50 1.11
C SER A 3 26.07 -16.55 1.17
N LEU A 4 25.45 -15.77 2.06
CA LEU A 4 23.98 -15.79 2.30
C LEU A 4 23.22 -14.63 1.65
N PHE A 5 23.89 -13.58 1.16
CA PHE A 5 23.23 -12.43 0.52
C PHE A 5 23.15 -12.54 -1.02
N ALA A 6 23.82 -13.51 -1.64
CA ALA A 6 23.91 -13.63 -3.11
C ALA A 6 22.82 -14.51 -3.77
N LYS A 7 21.71 -14.80 -3.08
CA LYS A 7 20.59 -15.62 -3.62
C LYS A 7 19.29 -14.87 -3.86
N ALA A 8 19.30 -13.53 -3.78
CA ALA A 8 18.10 -12.72 -4.00
C ALA A 8 17.69 -12.56 -5.48
N ASP A 9 18.60 -12.79 -6.44
CA ASP A 9 18.34 -12.62 -7.89
C ASP A 9 18.26 -13.94 -8.69
N ALA A 10 18.04 -15.08 -8.02
CA ALA A 10 18.01 -16.38 -8.68
C ALA A 10 16.63 -16.83 -9.20
N ILE A 11 15.65 -15.93 -9.35
CA ILE A 11 14.39 -16.24 -10.04
C ILE A 11 14.59 -16.02 -11.55
N ARG A 12 15.41 -16.87 -12.16
CA ARG A 12 15.39 -17.06 -13.62
C ARG A 12 14.21 -17.97 -13.96
N PRO A 13 13.40 -17.69 -14.99
CA PRO A 13 12.36 -18.61 -15.41
C PRO A 13 13.01 -19.94 -15.85
N VAL A 14 12.57 -21.04 -15.23
CA VAL A 14 13.06 -22.39 -15.52
C VAL A 14 12.56 -22.82 -16.90
N ASN A 15 13.34 -22.55 -17.94
CA ASN A 15 13.08 -23.01 -19.32
C ASN A 15 13.49 -24.47 -19.56
N LYS A 16 13.34 -25.36 -18.57
CA LYS A 16 13.57 -26.80 -18.75
C LYS A 16 12.29 -27.58 -18.48
N ARG A 17 11.50 -27.76 -19.53
CA ARG A 17 10.47 -28.81 -19.60
C ARG A 17 11.16 -30.16 -19.45
N ARG A 18 10.87 -30.90 -18.37
CA ARG A 18 11.07 -32.36 -18.36
C ARG A 18 10.11 -32.95 -19.39
N LYS A 19 10.65 -33.67 -20.39
CA LYS A 19 9.85 -34.52 -21.28
C LYS A 19 9.25 -35.64 -20.44
N THR A 20 7.95 -35.57 -20.20
CA THR A 20 7.15 -36.75 -19.85
C THR A 20 6.51 -37.24 -21.13
N ASP A 21 6.89 -38.44 -21.56
CA ASP A 21 6.29 -39.09 -22.72
C ASP A 21 4.78 -39.26 -22.52
N LYS A 22 4.02 -38.65 -23.43
CA LYS A 22 2.90 -39.24 -24.15
C LYS A 22 2.37 -38.19 -25.11
N ASP A 23 2.74 -38.36 -26.38
CA ASP A 23 1.97 -37.84 -27.51
C ASP A 23 0.55 -38.38 -27.39
N ASP A 24 -0.44 -37.49 -27.43
CA ASP A 24 -1.65 -37.75 -28.21
C ASP A 24 -2.45 -36.46 -28.46
N THR A 25 -2.57 -36.15 -29.75
CA THR A 25 -3.60 -35.32 -30.40
C THR A 25 -3.59 -33.81 -30.16
N ARG A 26 -2.87 -33.11 -31.04
CA ARG A 26 -3.10 -31.69 -31.35
C ARG A 26 -4.51 -31.52 -31.92
N LYS A 27 -5.45 -31.09 -31.08
CA LYS A 27 -6.73 -30.55 -31.55
C LYS A 27 -6.57 -29.04 -31.74
N ASN A 28 -6.52 -28.60 -33.00
CA ASN A 28 -6.67 -27.20 -33.38
C ASN A 28 -7.88 -26.61 -32.65
N ARG A 29 -7.64 -25.60 -31.83
CA ARG A 29 -8.68 -24.69 -31.33
C ARG A 29 -8.24 -23.28 -31.66
N ASP A 30 -8.68 -22.83 -32.83
CA ASP A 30 -9.04 -21.43 -32.99
C ASP A 30 -10.08 -21.09 -31.92
N ALA A 31 -9.71 -20.19 -31.01
CA ALA A 31 -10.65 -19.37 -30.25
C ALA A 31 -9.87 -18.31 -29.50
N THR A 32 -10.18 -17.06 -29.80
CA THR A 32 -10.04 -15.90 -28.91
C THR A 32 -10.71 -16.20 -27.56
N GLY A 33 -9.99 -16.91 -26.69
CA GLY A 33 -10.46 -17.38 -25.40
C GLY A 33 -9.64 -16.75 -24.30
N VAL A 34 -10.32 -16.08 -23.38
CA VAL A 34 -9.80 -15.51 -22.13
C VAL A 34 -8.71 -16.42 -21.56
N GLN A 35 -7.48 -15.91 -21.44
CA GLN A 35 -6.39 -16.63 -20.78
C GLN A 35 -6.77 -16.78 -19.30
N ASP A 36 -7.20 -17.98 -18.90
CA ASP A 36 -7.39 -18.33 -17.49
C ASP A 36 -6.05 -18.20 -16.77
N ASP A 37 -5.93 -17.22 -15.88
CA ASP A 37 -4.75 -17.02 -15.05
C ASP A 37 -4.65 -18.17 -14.03
N ARG A 38 -3.72 -19.10 -14.30
CA ARG A 38 -3.48 -20.27 -13.45
C ARG A 38 -3.08 -19.89 -12.03
N THR A 39 -2.43 -18.75 -11.85
CA THR A 39 -1.97 -18.29 -10.53
C THR A 39 -3.17 -17.84 -9.69
N LEU A 40 -4.07 -17.05 -10.29
CA LEU A 40 -5.32 -16.62 -9.67
C LEU A 40 -6.17 -17.82 -9.24
N ASN A 41 -6.34 -18.80 -10.13
CA ASN A 41 -7.15 -19.99 -9.85
C ASN A 41 -6.60 -20.84 -8.67
N SER A 42 -5.27 -20.96 -8.56
CA SER A 42 -4.63 -21.66 -7.44
C SER A 42 -4.78 -20.89 -6.12
N VAL A 43 -4.63 -19.56 -6.15
CA VAL A 43 -4.66 -18.72 -4.95
C VAL A 43 -6.09 -18.51 -4.44
N ALA A 44 -7.07 -18.39 -5.34
CA ALA A 44 -8.46 -18.11 -4.99
C ALA A 44 -9.09 -19.20 -4.11
N GLN A 45 -8.69 -20.47 -4.29
CA GLN A 45 -9.15 -21.57 -3.44
C GLN A 45 -8.60 -21.45 -2.01
N SER A 46 -7.34 -21.01 -1.86
CA SER A 46 -6.66 -20.86 -0.57
C SER A 46 -6.97 -19.57 0.19
N THR A 47 -7.49 -18.54 -0.48
CA THR A 47 -7.69 -17.18 0.08
C THR A 47 -9.16 -16.82 0.31
N SER A 48 -10.08 -17.78 0.15
CA SER A 48 -11.50 -17.52 0.34
C SER A 48 -11.83 -17.29 1.82
N ILE A 49 -12.39 -16.13 2.14
CA ILE A 49 -12.75 -15.77 3.52
C ILE A 49 -13.93 -16.65 3.96
N PRO A 50 -13.81 -17.40 5.08
CA PRO A 50 -14.88 -18.24 5.61
C PRO A 50 -16.09 -17.38 5.96
N LYS A 51 -17.28 -17.98 5.89
CA LYS A 51 -18.54 -17.22 6.00
C LYS A 51 -18.70 -16.47 7.33
N SER A 52 -18.09 -16.96 8.40
CA SER A 52 -18.03 -16.33 9.72
C SER A 52 -17.19 -15.05 9.78
N LEU A 53 -16.15 -14.94 8.93
CA LEU A 53 -15.25 -13.77 8.87
C LEU A 53 -15.62 -12.80 7.74
N ARG A 54 -16.75 -13.04 7.06
CA ARG A 54 -17.24 -12.10 6.04
C ARG A 54 -17.87 -10.90 6.74
N PRO A 55 -17.58 -9.67 6.26
CA PRO A 55 -18.18 -8.48 6.83
C PRO A 55 -19.71 -8.57 6.67
N THR A 56 -20.42 -8.57 7.81
CA THR A 56 -21.89 -8.55 7.90
C THR A 56 -22.45 -7.14 7.78
N SER A 57 -21.58 -6.13 7.71
CA SER A 57 -22.00 -4.73 7.59
C SER A 57 -22.76 -4.47 6.28
N PRO A 58 -23.82 -3.65 6.34
CA PRO A 58 -24.60 -3.31 5.16
C PRO A 58 -23.70 -2.67 4.09
N PRO A 59 -23.98 -2.89 2.80
CA PRO A 59 -23.25 -2.23 1.72
C PRO A 59 -23.30 -0.70 1.87
N PRO A 60 -22.21 0.02 1.54
CA PRO A 60 -22.17 1.47 1.68
C PRO A 60 -23.22 2.14 0.80
N GLU A 61 -23.92 3.15 1.32
CA GLU A 61 -24.92 3.90 0.57
C GLU A 61 -24.22 4.60 -0.61
N ASN A 62 -24.80 4.49 -1.82
CA ASN A 62 -24.27 4.99 -3.11
C ASN A 62 -23.37 4.05 -3.94
N LEU A 63 -23.72 2.76 -4.06
CA LEU A 63 -23.11 1.91 -5.08
C LEU A 63 -23.62 2.23 -6.49
N PRO A 64 -22.75 2.22 -7.52
CA PRO A 64 -23.18 2.33 -8.90
C PRO A 64 -24.06 1.14 -9.30
N LYS A 65 -25.25 1.44 -9.86
CA LYS A 65 -26.17 0.46 -10.42
C LYS A 65 -25.90 0.29 -11.92
N TYR A 66 -25.43 -0.90 -12.32
CA TYR A 66 -25.10 -1.20 -13.72
C TYR A 66 -26.32 -1.71 -14.52
N SER A 67 -27.38 -0.91 -14.61
CA SER A 67 -28.62 -1.29 -15.33
C SER A 67 -28.42 -1.44 -16.85
N HIS A 68 -27.49 -0.68 -17.43
CA HIS A 68 -27.18 -0.66 -18.85
C HIS A 68 -26.49 -1.93 -19.39
N ILE A 69 -25.98 -2.81 -18.51
CA ILE A 69 -25.24 -4.01 -18.91
C ILE A 69 -26.19 -5.20 -19.04
N ALA A 70 -26.49 -5.66 -20.25
CA ALA A 70 -27.42 -6.78 -20.49
C ALA A 70 -26.96 -8.11 -19.84
N ASN A 71 -25.65 -8.38 -19.78
CA ASN A 71 -25.12 -9.61 -19.20
C ASN A 71 -25.25 -9.62 -17.66
N LYS A 72 -26.10 -10.51 -17.14
CA LYS A 72 -26.38 -10.64 -15.70
C LYS A 72 -25.15 -11.03 -14.86
N ARG A 73 -24.26 -11.87 -15.38
CA ARG A 73 -23.04 -12.31 -14.66
C ARG A 73 -22.03 -11.20 -14.53
N LEU A 74 -21.81 -10.47 -15.62
CA LEU A 74 -20.93 -9.29 -15.60
C LEU A 74 -21.49 -8.21 -14.66
N ARG A 75 -22.81 -7.99 -14.72
CA ARG A 75 -23.50 -7.06 -13.83
C ARG A 75 -23.29 -7.39 -12.35
N SER A 76 -23.49 -8.66 -11.96
CA SER A 76 -23.31 -9.08 -10.57
C SER A 76 -21.86 -9.00 -10.12
N GLN A 77 -20.90 -9.34 -10.99
CA GLN A 77 -19.48 -9.20 -10.72
C GLN A 77 -19.07 -7.74 -10.48
N LEU A 78 -19.51 -6.83 -11.35
CA LEU A 78 -19.21 -5.40 -11.21
C LEU A 78 -19.85 -4.80 -9.96
N THR A 79 -21.09 -5.14 -9.64
CA THR A 79 -21.73 -4.70 -8.39
C THR A 79 -20.97 -5.23 -7.16
N ARG A 80 -20.48 -6.48 -7.20
CA ARG A 80 -19.65 -7.03 -6.11
C ARG A 80 -18.33 -6.29 -5.97
N GLN A 81 -17.65 -5.99 -7.09
CA GLN A 81 -16.37 -5.28 -7.09
C GLN A 81 -16.53 -3.84 -6.60
N SER A 82 -17.56 -3.13 -7.06
CA SER A 82 -17.83 -1.76 -6.61
C SER A 82 -18.17 -1.73 -5.12
N ALA A 83 -18.93 -2.71 -4.61
CA ALA A 83 -19.20 -2.85 -3.19
C ALA A 83 -17.93 -3.07 -2.36
N HIS A 84 -17.06 -3.96 -2.83
CA HIS A 84 -15.80 -4.23 -2.16
C HIS A 84 -14.89 -2.99 -2.15
N ALA A 85 -14.76 -2.30 -3.28
CA ALA A 85 -13.93 -1.10 -3.40
C ALA A 85 -14.45 0.06 -2.55
N ALA A 86 -15.78 0.26 -2.49
CA ALA A 86 -16.37 1.28 -1.63
C ALA A 86 -16.15 0.94 -0.15
N ARG A 87 -16.33 -0.32 0.25
CA ARG A 87 -16.06 -0.78 1.62
C ARG A 87 -14.60 -0.63 2.00
N SER A 88 -13.66 -1.02 1.13
CA SER A 88 -12.23 -0.91 1.43
C SER A 88 -11.81 0.55 1.61
N LYS A 89 -12.38 1.48 0.84
CA LYS A 89 -12.13 2.92 1.02
C LYS A 89 -12.65 3.43 2.37
N ALA A 90 -13.84 2.99 2.80
CA ALA A 90 -14.36 3.35 4.11
C ALA A 90 -13.47 2.80 5.24
N LEU A 91 -13.08 1.53 5.16
CA LEU A 91 -12.20 0.91 6.16
C LEU A 91 -10.81 1.56 6.23
N VAL A 92 -10.27 2.04 5.11
CA VAL A 92 -9.00 2.79 5.11
C VAL A 92 -9.15 4.11 5.87
N LYS A 93 -10.27 4.82 5.67
CA LYS A 93 -10.56 6.05 6.44
C LYS A 93 -10.75 5.74 7.92
N ASP A 94 -11.45 4.67 8.26
CA ASP A 94 -11.60 4.25 9.66
C ASP A 94 -10.24 3.89 10.28
N ALA A 95 -9.30 3.35 9.50
CA ALA A 95 -7.96 3.07 9.96
C ALA A 95 -7.11 4.33 10.21
N GLU A 96 -7.45 5.48 9.60
CA GLU A 96 -6.80 6.76 9.91
C GLU A 96 -7.02 7.15 11.39
N LEU A 97 -8.12 6.71 12.02
CA LEU A 97 -8.36 6.88 13.46
C LEU A 97 -7.32 6.18 14.34
N LEU A 98 -6.70 5.11 13.83
CA LEU A 98 -5.71 4.32 14.58
C LEU A 98 -4.30 4.92 14.47
N LEU A 99 -4.13 6.03 13.74
CA LEU A 99 -2.84 6.71 13.65
C LEU A 99 -2.54 7.33 15.02
N ALA A 100 -1.46 6.86 15.67
CA ALA A 100 -1.15 7.22 17.05
C ALA A 100 -0.50 8.61 17.21
N GLU A 101 0.05 9.15 16.12
CA GLU A 101 0.81 10.40 16.14
C GLU A 101 0.09 11.46 15.33
N ASP A 102 -0.05 12.64 15.94
CA ASP A 102 -0.55 13.84 15.29
C ASP A 102 0.57 14.57 14.56
N MET A 103 0.20 15.26 13.48
CA MET A 103 1.15 16.11 12.76
C MET A 103 1.53 17.33 13.60
N GLY A 104 2.83 17.61 13.71
CA GLY A 104 3.32 18.83 14.36
C GLY A 104 2.83 20.09 13.64
N LEU A 105 2.31 21.05 14.40
CA LEU A 105 1.82 22.34 13.90
C LEU A 105 2.29 23.47 14.82
N MET A 106 2.72 24.58 14.22
CA MET A 106 2.92 25.84 14.92
C MET A 106 1.85 26.82 14.47
N GLN A 107 0.96 27.17 15.37
CA GLN A 107 -0.05 28.20 15.16
C GLN A 107 0.20 29.35 16.13
N VAL A 108 0.01 30.55 15.62
CA VAL A 108 0.13 31.79 16.38
C VAL A 108 -1.26 32.23 16.81
N GLU A 109 -1.41 32.73 18.03
CA GLU A 109 -2.71 33.04 18.62
C GLU A 109 -3.26 34.42 18.22
N GLY A 110 -2.39 35.40 17.91
CA GLY A 110 -2.79 36.78 17.63
C GLY A 110 -2.27 37.35 16.31
N ASP A 111 -2.94 38.40 15.80
CA ASP A 111 -2.62 39.06 14.52
C ASP A 111 -1.24 39.74 14.48
N MET A 112 -0.72 40.12 15.65
CA MET A 112 0.57 40.81 15.78
C MET A 112 1.76 39.85 15.76
N GLU A 113 1.54 38.62 16.20
CA GLU A 113 2.55 37.57 16.24
C GLU A 113 2.67 36.94 14.84
N LYS A 114 3.89 36.54 14.47
CA LYS A 114 4.15 35.97 13.14
C LYS A 114 5.05 34.74 13.28
N THR A 115 4.67 33.65 12.62
CA THR A 115 5.36 32.35 12.71
C THR A 115 6.85 32.43 12.37
N TRP A 116 7.24 33.32 11.45
CA TRP A 116 8.64 33.49 11.04
C TRP A 116 9.49 34.31 12.03
N ARG A 117 8.88 34.94 13.04
CA ARG A 117 9.60 35.65 14.11
C ARG A 117 9.97 34.75 15.28
N VAL A 118 9.42 33.55 15.34
CA VAL A 118 9.68 32.60 16.43
C VAL A 118 11.10 32.08 16.35
N GLY A 119 11.85 32.21 17.45
CA GLY A 119 13.25 31.83 17.53
C GLY A 119 13.44 30.33 17.80
N GLN A 120 14.58 29.76 17.39
CA GLN A 120 14.89 28.34 17.65
C GLN A 120 14.94 28.00 19.15
N SER A 121 15.35 28.95 20.00
CA SER A 121 15.31 28.81 21.46
C SER A 121 13.88 28.67 21.99
N GLU A 122 12.94 29.43 21.45
CA GLU A 122 11.52 29.39 21.82
C GLU A 122 10.90 28.06 21.37
N VAL A 123 11.21 27.60 20.15
CA VAL A 123 10.77 26.29 19.65
C VAL A 123 11.25 25.14 20.55
N LEU A 124 12.52 25.16 20.97
CA LEU A 124 13.06 24.13 21.87
C LEU A 124 12.40 24.14 23.25
N ALA A 125 12.07 25.33 23.77
CA ALA A 125 11.41 25.47 25.06
C ALA A 125 9.95 24.99 25.02
N ALA A 126 9.26 25.19 23.90
CA ALA A 126 7.87 24.76 23.71
C ALA A 126 7.75 23.28 23.29
N ALA A 127 8.77 22.72 22.62
CA ALA A 127 8.75 21.33 22.17
C ALA A 127 8.97 20.34 23.33
N GLY A 128 8.44 19.12 23.16
CA GLY A 128 8.72 18.03 24.09
C GLY A 128 10.22 17.68 24.17
N GLN A 129 10.67 17.18 25.32
CA GLN A 129 12.09 16.89 25.58
C GLN A 129 12.75 15.99 24.53
N GLU A 130 12.00 15.03 23.97
CA GLU A 130 12.51 14.12 22.94
C GLU A 130 12.74 14.84 21.61
N ALA A 131 11.80 15.68 21.17
CA ALA A 131 11.95 16.49 19.97
C ALA A 131 13.08 17.52 20.12
N ALA A 132 13.26 18.09 21.32
CA ALA A 132 14.34 19.02 21.61
C ALA A 132 15.74 18.37 21.47
N ARG A 133 15.89 17.07 21.79
CA ARG A 133 17.14 16.31 21.57
C ARG A 133 17.45 16.08 20.08
N GLY A 134 16.46 16.21 19.20
CA GLY A 134 16.65 16.14 17.76
C GLY A 134 17.51 17.27 17.20
N ARG A 135 17.53 18.44 17.87
CA ARG A 135 18.41 19.55 17.48
C ARG A 135 19.86 19.18 17.76
N LYS A 136 20.66 19.10 16.70
CA LYS A 136 22.10 18.85 16.79
C LYS A 136 22.85 19.88 15.97
N GLU A 137 23.92 20.39 16.56
CA GLU A 137 24.80 21.35 15.95
C GLU A 137 26.20 20.73 15.91
N TRP A 138 26.80 20.67 14.73
CA TRP A 138 28.12 20.09 14.51
C TRP A 138 29.04 21.20 14.00
N THR A 139 30.03 21.56 14.82
CA THR A 139 31.06 22.51 14.44
C THR A 139 32.24 21.73 13.83
N LEU A 140 32.42 21.86 12.53
CA LEU A 140 33.42 21.11 11.76
C LEU A 140 34.30 22.08 10.95
N ASP A 141 35.61 21.86 10.92
CA ASP A 141 36.60 22.81 10.37
C ASP A 141 37.05 22.47 8.94
N GLY A 142 36.10 22.37 8.01
CA GLY A 142 36.37 21.82 6.66
C GLY A 142 35.67 22.58 5.53
N GLY A 143 35.22 23.81 5.80
CA GLY A 143 34.46 24.63 4.86
C GLY A 143 32.96 24.26 4.80
N PRO A 144 32.25 24.65 3.72
CA PRO A 144 30.81 24.41 3.60
C PRO A 144 30.47 22.93 3.43
N TYR A 145 29.57 22.41 4.28
CA TYR A 145 29.16 21.01 4.27
C TYR A 145 27.87 20.78 3.48
N ARG A 146 27.77 19.59 2.87
CA ARG A 146 26.54 19.08 2.27
C ARG A 146 26.03 17.89 3.08
N SER A 147 24.84 18.03 3.66
CA SER A 147 24.16 16.95 4.37
C SER A 147 23.21 16.18 3.44
N ARG A 148 23.09 14.87 3.69
CA ARG A 148 22.07 14.01 3.07
C ARG A 148 21.58 13.02 4.12
N TYR A 149 20.27 12.93 4.27
CA TYR A 149 19.64 11.95 5.14
C TYR A 149 19.24 10.69 4.36
N THR A 150 19.18 9.57 5.06
CA THR A 150 18.61 8.33 4.53
C THR A 150 17.09 8.45 4.41
N ARG A 151 16.46 7.57 3.63
CA ARG A 151 15.00 7.63 3.38
C ARG A 151 14.14 7.44 4.64
N ASN A 152 14.66 6.75 5.64
CA ASN A 152 14.00 6.52 6.92
C ASN A 152 14.51 7.45 8.03
N GLY A 153 15.37 8.43 7.69
CA GLY A 153 15.89 9.41 8.65
C GLY A 153 16.86 8.86 9.70
N ARG A 154 17.36 7.63 9.53
CA ARG A 154 18.38 7.02 10.39
C ARG A 154 19.79 7.33 9.93
#